data_AF-A0A6L5Y0J0-F1
#
_entry.id   AF-A0A6L5Y0J0-F1
#
_cell.length_a   1.000
_cell.length_b   1.000
_cell.length_c   1.000
_cell.angle_alpha   90.00
_cell.angle_beta   90.00
_cell.angle_gamma   90.00
#
_symmetry.space_group_name_H-M   'P 1'
#
loop_
_entity.id
_entity.type
_entity.pdbx_description
1 polymer ?
#
loop_
_entity_poly.entity_id
_entity_poly.type
_entity_poly.pdbx_seq_one_letter_code
_entity_poly.pdbx_strand_id
1 'polypeptide(L)'
;MSLKQECIDMINLIIEPLKKNDYDFYDLETDSIRDFCEKTGEDITYSDCQGCENYGKDCPYKKTIRVDVSFWDGADCQRNYIFGNNQVLGKGICSIKNRKQLMSEMLKLKSELEEYKNWCAEFREYYEEYLKYAKEFAKEVKEKYFLLFGLVQTDILPIIFHTDYNYRNGEIDYTTQGNLQIIDKQNLINVYCCMDNVEETKRTIRHEVLHYMLYIAGMKYKDDDAIFHYFCGEFDAHAYKDLKSDEQDLYDQLTNALSMMEKIFQEKNISEEKYTSNYIAILIAVGCPEDGEAYENGMELLKLFKIKSEIA
;
A
#
# COMPACT_ATOMS: atom_id res chain seq x y z
N MET A 1 -49.62 4.11 2.08
CA MET A 1 -48.22 3.96 1.64
C MET A 1 -47.94 2.46 1.50
N SER A 2 -47.48 2.02 0.33
CA SER A 2 -47.11 0.62 0.07
C SER A 2 -45.73 0.32 0.68
N LEU A 3 -45.42 -0.96 0.95
CA LEU A 3 -44.10 -1.36 1.45
C LEU A 3 -42.98 -0.96 0.47
N LYS A 4 -43.25 -1.06 -0.84
CA LYS A 4 -42.31 -0.63 -1.89
C LYS A 4 -41.97 0.86 -1.77
N GLN A 5 -42.98 1.73 -1.65
CA GLN A 5 -42.75 3.16 -1.51
C GLN A 5 -42.03 3.50 -0.21
N GLU A 6 -42.46 2.87 0.90
CA GLU A 6 -41.83 3.04 2.21
C GLU A 6 -40.34 2.64 2.19
N CYS A 7 -39.99 1.58 1.46
CA CYS A 7 -38.59 1.18 1.25
C CYS A 7 -37.80 2.21 0.45
N ILE A 8 -38.34 2.71 -0.66
CA ILE A 8 -37.70 3.75 -1.48
C ILE A 8 -37.44 5.01 -0.65
N ASP A 9 -38.45 5.44 0.12
CA ASP A 9 -38.34 6.62 0.98
C ASP A 9 -37.26 6.41 2.05
N MET A 10 -37.19 5.23 2.69
CA MET A 10 -36.18 4.90 3.69
C MET A 10 -34.76 4.82 3.10
N ILE A 11 -34.59 4.18 1.94
CA ILE A 11 -33.28 4.13 1.27
C ILE A 11 -32.81 5.54 0.96
N ASN A 12 -33.67 6.38 0.36
CA ASN A 12 -33.34 7.78 0.09
C ASN A 12 -32.96 8.54 1.37
N LEU A 13 -33.69 8.36 2.48
CA LEU A 13 -33.34 8.97 3.76
C LEU A 13 -31.98 8.50 4.31
N ILE A 14 -31.57 7.25 4.03
CA ILE A 14 -30.28 6.69 4.45
C ILE A 14 -29.14 7.28 3.60
N ILE A 15 -29.31 7.36 2.28
CA ILE A 15 -28.23 7.74 1.35
C ILE A 15 -28.09 9.25 1.16
N GLU A 16 -29.15 10.03 1.36
CA GLU A 16 -29.11 11.48 1.12
C GLU A 16 -28.02 12.20 1.93
N PRO A 17 -27.79 11.90 3.23
CA PRO A 17 -26.68 12.47 3.98
C PRO A 17 -25.29 12.00 3.53
N LEU A 18 -25.22 10.93 2.75
CA LEU A 18 -23.98 10.33 2.24
C LEU A 18 -23.58 10.89 0.88
N LYS A 19 -24.54 11.36 0.07
CA LYS A 19 -24.30 12.07 -1.19
C LYS A 19 -23.65 13.43 -0.89
N LYS A 20 -22.33 13.50 -0.97
CA LYS A 20 -21.57 14.74 -0.74
C LYS A 20 -21.02 15.35 -2.02
N ASN A 21 -20.87 14.59 -3.12
CA ASN A 21 -20.41 15.09 -4.42
C ASN A 21 -21.02 14.32 -5.61
N ASP A 22 -20.91 14.88 -6.82
CA ASP A 22 -21.40 14.31 -8.11
C ASP A 22 -20.80 12.95 -8.51
N TYR A 23 -19.88 12.40 -7.70
CA TYR A 23 -19.20 11.12 -7.94
C TYR A 23 -19.71 9.97 -7.05
N ASP A 24 -20.71 10.21 -6.19
CA ASP A 24 -21.29 9.17 -5.35
C ASP A 24 -22.30 8.34 -6.16
N PHE A 25 -21.89 7.13 -6.56
CA PHE A 25 -22.68 6.23 -7.43
C PHE A 25 -23.73 5.42 -6.63
N TYR A 26 -24.67 6.10 -5.99
CA TYR A 26 -25.86 5.42 -5.47
C TYR A 26 -26.88 5.25 -6.60
N ASP A 27 -27.14 4.01 -6.99
CA ASP A 27 -28.19 3.67 -7.94
C ASP A 27 -29.38 3.04 -7.24
N LEU A 28 -30.58 3.49 -7.64
CA LEU A 28 -31.85 2.99 -7.13
C LEU A 28 -32.80 2.77 -8.30
N GLU A 29 -32.85 1.54 -8.78
CA GLU A 29 -33.76 1.13 -9.83
C GLU A 29 -35.05 0.56 -9.25
N THR A 30 -36.16 0.75 -9.96
CA THR A 30 -37.48 0.19 -9.58
C THR A 30 -38.03 -0.65 -10.72
N ASP A 31 -38.74 -1.73 -10.37
CA ASP A 31 -39.33 -2.66 -11.35
C ASP A 31 -38.31 -3.21 -12.38
N SER A 32 -37.06 -3.37 -11.96
CA SER A 32 -35.98 -3.77 -12.85
C SER A 32 -35.89 -5.29 -13.01
N ILE A 33 -35.29 -5.71 -14.13
CA ILE A 33 -34.95 -7.09 -14.40
C ILE A 33 -33.49 -7.28 -14.01
N ARG A 34 -33.23 -8.26 -13.15
CA ARG A 34 -31.90 -8.60 -12.66
C ARG A 34 -31.57 -10.04 -12.99
N ASP A 35 -30.31 -10.27 -13.32
CA ASP A 35 -29.77 -11.59 -13.58
C ASP A 35 -28.97 -12.03 -12.36
N PHE A 36 -29.31 -13.19 -11.78
CA PHE A 36 -28.62 -13.74 -10.62
C PHE A 36 -27.93 -15.05 -10.96
N CYS A 37 -26.78 -15.31 -10.34
CA CYS A 37 -26.17 -16.63 -10.36
C CYS A 37 -26.84 -17.54 -9.31
N GLU A 38 -27.46 -18.65 -9.71
CA GLU A 38 -28.12 -19.58 -8.77
C GLU A 38 -27.12 -20.30 -7.84
N LYS A 39 -25.83 -20.39 -8.21
CA LYS A 39 -24.77 -21.01 -7.39
C LYS A 39 -24.40 -20.11 -6.20
N THR A 40 -24.00 -18.88 -6.51
CA THR A 40 -23.47 -17.91 -5.53
C THR A 40 -24.56 -17.05 -4.91
N GLY A 41 -25.59 -16.69 -5.69
CA GLY A 41 -26.57 -15.68 -5.33
C GLY A 41 -26.18 -14.25 -5.70
N GLU A 42 -25.05 -14.06 -6.36
CA GLU A 42 -24.61 -12.75 -6.82
C GLU A 42 -25.53 -12.24 -7.93
N ASP A 43 -25.80 -10.94 -7.90
CA ASP A 43 -26.40 -10.24 -9.04
C ASP A 43 -25.29 -9.99 -10.07
N ILE A 44 -25.50 -10.53 -11.27
CA ILE A 44 -24.57 -10.55 -12.40
C ILE A 44 -25.15 -9.77 -13.59
N THR A 45 -26.08 -8.85 -13.32
CA THR A 45 -26.74 -8.04 -14.36
C THR A 45 -25.74 -7.18 -15.13
N TYR A 46 -24.76 -6.64 -14.41
CA TYR A 46 -23.75 -5.71 -14.95
C TYR A 46 -22.30 -6.16 -14.68
N SER A 47 -22.11 -7.36 -14.14
CA SER A 47 -20.83 -7.87 -13.68
C SER A 47 -20.70 -9.38 -13.92
N ASP A 48 -19.47 -9.88 -13.83
CA ASP A 48 -19.20 -11.32 -13.85
C ASP A 48 -19.33 -11.91 -12.44
N CYS A 49 -19.71 -13.20 -12.37
CA CYS A 49 -19.84 -13.92 -11.11
C CYS A 49 -18.47 -14.33 -10.56
N GLN A 50 -17.94 -13.65 -9.55
CA GLN A 50 -16.59 -13.91 -9.03
C GLN A 50 -16.44 -15.34 -8.47
N GLY A 51 -17.51 -15.89 -7.86
CA GLY A 51 -17.52 -17.23 -7.27
C GLY A 51 -17.96 -18.39 -8.18
N CYS A 52 -18.09 -18.17 -9.49
CA CYS A 52 -18.54 -19.18 -10.43
C CYS A 52 -17.55 -19.39 -11.58
N GLU A 53 -17.13 -20.64 -11.78
CA GLU A 53 -16.22 -21.05 -12.86
C GLU A 53 -16.68 -20.67 -14.28
N ASN A 54 -17.97 -20.32 -14.44
CA ASN A 54 -18.55 -19.84 -15.69
C ASN A 54 -18.66 -18.31 -15.67
N TYR A 55 -17.56 -17.65 -16.01
CA TYR A 55 -17.43 -16.19 -16.14
C TYR A 55 -17.94 -15.75 -17.52
N GLY A 56 -19.20 -15.31 -17.62
CA GLY A 56 -19.70 -14.68 -18.84
C GLY A 56 -21.21 -14.76 -19.06
N LYS A 57 -21.67 -14.12 -20.15
CA LYS A 57 -23.09 -13.97 -20.54
C LYS A 57 -23.83 -15.30 -20.72
N ASP A 58 -23.11 -16.39 -20.98
CA ASP A 58 -23.64 -17.74 -21.19
C ASP A 58 -23.56 -18.61 -19.92
N CYS A 59 -23.44 -18.00 -18.73
CA CYS A 59 -23.42 -18.73 -17.47
C CYS A 59 -24.69 -19.61 -17.34
N PRO A 60 -24.56 -20.95 -17.24
CA PRO A 60 -25.71 -21.86 -17.20
C PRO A 60 -26.51 -21.75 -15.90
N TYR A 61 -25.95 -21.09 -14.89
CA TYR A 61 -26.59 -20.83 -13.60
C TYR A 61 -27.28 -19.48 -13.55
N LYS A 62 -27.36 -18.76 -14.67
CA LYS A 62 -28.02 -17.46 -14.75
C LYS A 62 -29.54 -17.61 -14.64
N LYS A 63 -30.13 -16.83 -13.75
CA LYS A 63 -31.59 -16.73 -13.58
C LYS A 63 -32.03 -15.28 -13.59
N THR A 64 -32.88 -14.97 -14.56
CA THR A 64 -33.47 -13.65 -14.71
C THR A 64 -34.70 -13.52 -13.83
N ILE A 65 -34.71 -12.52 -12.95
CA ILE A 65 -35.76 -12.27 -11.96
C ILE A 65 -36.14 -10.78 -12.02
N ARG A 66 -37.44 -10.51 -12.02
CA ARG A 66 -37.93 -9.14 -11.82
C ARG A 66 -37.90 -8.81 -10.33
N VAL A 67 -37.25 -7.72 -9.98
CA VAL A 67 -37.17 -7.19 -8.61
C VAL A 67 -37.96 -5.89 -8.51
N ASP A 68 -38.52 -5.61 -7.34
CA ASP A 68 -39.35 -4.42 -7.16
C ASP A 68 -38.51 -3.16 -6.95
N VAL A 69 -37.40 -3.30 -6.20
CA VAL A 69 -36.42 -2.26 -5.91
C VAL A 69 -35.04 -2.90 -5.93
N SER A 70 -34.09 -2.25 -6.61
CA SER A 70 -32.68 -2.64 -6.62
C SER A 70 -31.84 -1.44 -6.22
N PHE A 71 -30.96 -1.63 -5.25
CA PHE A 71 -30.05 -0.63 -4.73
C PHE A 71 -28.60 -1.08 -4.95
N TRP A 72 -27.75 -0.15 -5.35
CA TRP A 72 -26.31 -0.34 -5.46
C TRP A 72 -25.60 0.94 -5.00
N ASP A 73 -24.50 0.80 -4.27
CA ASP A 73 -23.70 1.92 -3.75
C ASP A 73 -22.50 2.29 -4.63
N GLY A 74 -22.32 1.61 -5.77
CA GLY A 74 -21.15 1.80 -6.63
C GLY A 74 -19.97 0.90 -6.30
N ALA A 75 -20.09 0.07 -5.25
CA ALA A 75 -19.07 -0.84 -4.76
C ALA A 75 -19.71 -2.22 -4.45
N ASP A 76 -19.43 -2.79 -3.29
CA ASP A 76 -19.85 -4.15 -2.91
C ASP A 76 -21.26 -4.21 -2.29
N CYS A 77 -21.87 -3.08 -1.94
CA CYS A 77 -23.20 -3.08 -1.33
C CYS A 77 -24.29 -3.08 -2.39
N GLN A 78 -24.70 -4.27 -2.80
CA GLN A 78 -25.85 -4.47 -3.68
C GLN A 78 -27.02 -5.12 -2.94
N ARG A 79 -28.23 -4.63 -3.18
CA ARG A 79 -29.47 -5.15 -2.58
C ARG A 79 -30.61 -5.21 -3.58
N ASN A 80 -31.29 -6.34 -3.58
CA ASN A 80 -32.42 -6.58 -4.46
C ASN A 80 -33.64 -7.01 -3.65
N TYR A 81 -34.74 -6.27 -3.77
CA TYR A 81 -35.93 -6.41 -2.93
C TYR A 81 -37.14 -6.85 -3.73
N ILE A 82 -37.93 -7.76 -3.15
CA ILE A 82 -39.26 -8.15 -3.64
C ILE A 82 -40.26 -8.03 -2.49
N PHE A 83 -41.41 -7.41 -2.75
CA PHE A 83 -42.43 -7.14 -1.74
C PHE A 83 -43.65 -8.06 -1.87
N GLY A 84 -44.22 -8.41 -0.72
CA GLY A 84 -45.47 -9.17 -0.63
C GLY A 84 -45.26 -10.68 -0.54
N ASN A 85 -46.30 -11.45 -0.86
CA ASN A 85 -46.34 -12.90 -0.61
C ASN A 85 -45.72 -13.75 -1.73
N ASN A 86 -45.35 -13.12 -2.85
CA ASN A 86 -44.68 -13.77 -3.96
C ASN A 86 -43.22 -14.01 -3.60
N GLN A 87 -42.99 -15.06 -2.82
CA GLN A 87 -41.65 -15.43 -2.39
C GLN A 87 -40.88 -15.99 -3.59
N VAL A 88 -39.96 -15.19 -4.13
CA VAL A 88 -38.95 -15.71 -5.05
C VAL A 88 -37.80 -16.22 -4.18
N LEU A 89 -37.60 -17.54 -4.19
CA LEU A 89 -36.46 -18.16 -3.53
C LEU A 89 -35.23 -18.00 -4.44
N GLY A 90 -34.34 -17.11 -4.04
CA GLY A 90 -33.03 -16.90 -4.67
C GLY A 90 -32.05 -16.34 -3.64
N LYS A 91 -30.83 -16.88 -3.60
CA LYS A 91 -29.74 -16.24 -2.86
C LYS A 91 -29.51 -14.84 -3.49
N GLY A 92 -29.25 -13.82 -2.67
CA GLY A 92 -29.09 -12.42 -3.12
C GLY A 92 -30.38 -11.59 -3.25
N ILE A 93 -31.56 -12.17 -2.99
CA ILE A 93 -32.84 -11.45 -3.02
C ILE A 93 -33.45 -11.40 -1.62
N CYS A 94 -33.77 -10.19 -1.15
CA CYS A 94 -34.43 -9.96 0.12
C CYS A 94 -35.95 -9.82 -0.08
N SER A 95 -36.72 -10.83 0.37
CA SER A 95 -38.19 -10.82 0.32
C SER A 95 -38.78 -10.13 1.56
N ILE A 96 -39.50 -9.02 1.36
CA ILE A 96 -40.09 -8.20 2.42
C ILE A 96 -41.62 -8.33 2.40
N LYS A 97 -42.18 -9.01 3.41
CA LYS A 97 -43.62 -9.29 3.51
C LYS A 97 -44.36 -8.29 4.39
N ASN A 98 -43.67 -7.61 5.30
CA ASN A 98 -44.26 -6.69 6.26
C ASN A 98 -43.28 -5.59 6.70
N ARG A 99 -43.82 -4.57 7.38
CA ARG A 99 -43.04 -3.43 7.87
C ARG A 99 -41.94 -3.81 8.86
N LYS A 100 -42.15 -4.84 9.68
CA LYS A 100 -41.13 -5.28 10.64
C LYS A 100 -39.88 -5.80 9.93
N GLN A 101 -40.07 -6.57 8.85
CA GLN A 101 -38.98 -7.02 7.99
C GLN A 101 -38.31 -5.86 7.27
N LEU A 102 -39.10 -4.93 6.72
CA LEU A 102 -38.58 -3.72 6.08
C LEU A 102 -37.67 -2.92 7.03
N MET A 103 -38.16 -2.62 8.23
CA MET A 103 -37.38 -1.88 9.23
C MET A 103 -36.09 -2.59 9.61
N SER A 104 -36.12 -3.91 9.80
CA SER A 104 -34.92 -4.68 10.12
C SER A 104 -33.89 -4.65 9.00
N GLU A 105 -34.34 -4.73 7.75
CA GLU A 105 -33.46 -4.70 6.57
C GLU A 105 -32.86 -3.31 6.36
N MET A 106 -33.67 -2.25 6.49
CA MET A 106 -33.19 -0.87 6.38
C MET A 106 -32.19 -0.51 7.49
N LEU A 107 -32.38 -1.04 8.70
CA LEU A 107 -31.38 -0.90 9.78
C LEU A 107 -30.07 -1.60 9.40
N LYS A 108 -30.13 -2.81 8.83
CA LYS A 108 -28.93 -3.54 8.38
C LYS A 108 -28.19 -2.78 7.28
N LEU A 109 -28.93 -2.34 6.25
CA LEU A 109 -28.38 -1.55 5.14
C LEU A 109 -27.71 -0.27 5.66
N LYS A 110 -28.39 0.46 6.55
CA LYS A 110 -27.83 1.66 7.17
C LYS A 110 -26.53 1.36 7.91
N SER A 111 -26.51 0.33 8.75
CA SER A 111 -25.31 -0.04 9.51
C SER A 111 -24.13 -0.38 8.62
N GLU A 112 -24.33 -1.13 7.52
CA GLU A 112 -23.25 -1.47 6.58
C GLU A 112 -22.71 -0.24 5.83
N LEU A 113 -23.59 0.66 5.38
CA LEU A 113 -23.17 1.91 4.73
C LEU A 113 -22.42 2.84 5.70
N GLU A 114 -22.86 2.88 6.97
CA GLU A 114 -22.17 3.66 8.01
C GLU A 114 -20.82 3.04 8.39
N GLU A 115 -20.71 1.71 8.41
CA GLU A 115 -19.45 0.99 8.66
C GLU A 115 -18.40 1.32 7.59
N TYR A 116 -18.76 1.23 6.30
CA TYR A 116 -17.85 1.59 5.21
C TYR A 116 -17.41 3.06 5.28
N LYS A 117 -18.35 3.97 5.54
CA LYS A 117 -18.04 5.39 5.73
C LYS A 117 -17.06 5.62 6.89
N ASN A 118 -17.27 4.96 8.02
CA ASN A 118 -16.40 5.08 9.18
C ASN A 118 -15.01 4.53 8.87
N TRP A 119 -14.93 3.40 8.18
CA TRP A 119 -13.68 2.82 7.70
C TRP A 119 -12.93 3.76 6.75
N CYS A 120 -13.61 4.40 5.79
CA CYS A 120 -12.98 5.41 4.92
C CYS A 120 -12.45 6.62 5.69
N ALA A 121 -13.15 7.05 6.74
CA ALA A 121 -12.68 8.13 7.61
C ALA A 121 -11.44 7.72 8.39
N GLU A 122 -11.42 6.51 8.95
CA GLU A 122 -10.27 5.92 9.62
C GLU A 122 -9.07 5.76 8.67
N PHE A 123 -9.29 5.23 7.46
CA PHE A 123 -8.25 5.12 6.43
C PHE A 123 -7.63 6.48 6.11
N ARG A 124 -8.45 7.54 6.02
CA ARG A 124 -7.95 8.90 5.80
C ARG A 124 -7.04 9.37 6.92
N GLU A 125 -7.37 9.08 8.18
CA GLU A 125 -6.53 9.43 9.33
C GLU A 125 -5.18 8.71 9.26
N TYR A 126 -5.18 7.40 8.97
CA TYR A 126 -3.95 6.63 8.73
C TYR A 126 -3.15 7.16 7.56
N TYR A 127 -3.80 7.50 6.44
CA TYR A 127 -3.15 8.04 5.26
C TYR A 127 -2.40 9.34 5.57
N GLU A 128 -3.04 10.26 6.32
CA GLU A 128 -2.43 11.51 6.75
C GLU A 128 -1.28 11.28 7.75
N GLU A 129 -1.44 10.35 8.71
CA GLU A 129 -0.38 9.96 9.66
C GLU A 129 0.84 9.38 8.93
N TYR A 130 0.63 8.41 8.05
CA TYR A 130 1.71 7.72 7.34
C TYR A 130 2.44 8.62 6.36
N LEU A 131 1.74 9.50 5.65
CA LEU A 131 2.41 10.51 4.82
C LEU A 131 3.26 11.45 5.67
N LYS A 132 2.75 11.89 6.83
CA LYS A 132 3.52 12.74 7.73
C LYS A 132 4.77 12.01 8.23
N TYR A 133 4.60 10.76 8.69
CA TYR A 133 5.68 9.91 9.14
C TYR A 133 6.76 9.71 8.06
N ALA A 134 6.35 9.40 6.82
CA ALA A 134 7.26 9.22 5.70
C ALA A 134 8.09 10.48 5.42
N LYS A 135 7.48 11.67 5.50
CA LYS A 135 8.17 12.96 5.29
C LYS A 135 9.17 13.26 6.41
N GLU A 136 8.76 13.04 7.66
CA GLU A 136 9.63 13.21 8.83
C GLU A 136 10.84 12.28 8.75
N PHE A 137 10.61 11.00 8.42
CA PHE A 137 11.67 10.02 8.20
C PHE A 137 12.61 10.42 7.06
N ALA A 138 12.08 10.72 5.87
CA ALA A 138 12.90 11.11 4.72
C ALA A 138 13.75 12.37 5.02
N LYS A 139 13.18 13.31 5.78
CA LYS A 139 13.89 14.50 6.24
C LYS A 139 15.01 14.16 7.22
N GLU A 140 14.77 13.30 8.20
CA GLU A 140 15.79 12.83 9.14
C GLU A 140 16.98 12.18 8.41
N VAL A 141 16.70 11.25 7.49
CA VAL A 141 17.72 10.58 6.67
C VAL A 141 18.49 11.62 5.85
N LYS A 142 17.78 12.57 5.22
CA LYS A 142 18.40 13.63 4.42
C LYS A 142 19.29 14.56 5.25
N GLU A 143 18.88 14.92 6.45
CA GLU A 143 19.67 15.80 7.33
C GLU A 143 20.94 15.11 7.81
N LYS A 144 20.84 13.82 8.18
CA LYS A 144 21.99 13.02 8.59
C LYS A 144 22.98 12.78 7.44
N TYR A 145 22.46 12.58 6.23
CA TYR A 145 23.22 12.23 5.04
C TYR A 145 23.09 13.28 3.93
N PHE A 146 23.19 14.56 4.29
CA PHE A 146 22.93 15.68 3.36
C PHE A 146 23.82 15.64 2.11
N LEU A 147 25.07 15.18 2.24
CA LEU A 147 25.98 15.05 1.10
C LEU A 147 25.55 13.96 0.10
N LEU A 148 24.75 12.97 0.51
CA LEU A 148 24.18 11.93 -0.36
C LEU A 148 22.79 12.33 -0.87
N PHE A 149 21.92 12.76 0.03
CA PHE A 149 20.49 12.95 -0.25
C PHE A 149 20.07 14.40 -0.41
N GLY A 150 21.02 15.34 -0.54
CA GLY A 150 20.76 16.77 -0.66
C GLY A 150 19.76 17.13 -1.78
N LEU A 151 19.81 16.37 -2.88
CA LEU A 151 18.93 16.54 -4.05
C LEU A 151 17.53 15.92 -3.88
N VAL A 152 17.32 15.07 -2.88
CA VAL A 152 16.03 14.41 -2.66
C VAL A 152 15.01 15.42 -2.12
N GLN A 153 13.86 15.54 -2.78
CA GLN A 153 12.74 16.32 -2.27
C GLN A 153 11.93 15.49 -1.27
N THR A 154 11.88 15.93 -0.01
CA THR A 154 11.24 15.20 1.10
C THR A 154 9.83 15.69 1.42
N ASP A 155 9.45 16.88 0.96
CA ASP A 155 8.13 17.47 1.23
C ASP A 155 7.01 16.83 0.41
N ILE A 156 7.36 16.27 -0.75
CA ILE A 156 6.46 15.63 -1.71
C ILE A 156 7.06 14.28 -2.07
N LEU A 157 6.65 13.23 -1.34
CA LEU A 157 7.00 11.84 -1.64
C LEU A 157 5.86 11.22 -2.48
N PRO A 158 6.17 10.49 -3.57
CA PRO A 158 5.15 9.92 -4.43
C PRO A 158 4.62 8.58 -3.87
N ILE A 159 3.97 8.61 -2.71
CA ILE A 159 3.49 7.40 -2.01
C ILE A 159 2.00 7.20 -2.26
N ILE A 160 1.60 5.96 -2.56
CA ILE A 160 0.22 5.49 -2.54
C ILE A 160 0.11 4.37 -1.50
N PHE A 161 -0.89 4.51 -0.62
CA PHE A 161 -1.26 3.50 0.36
C PHE A 161 -2.44 2.69 -0.15
N HIS A 162 -2.28 1.37 -0.16
CA HIS A 162 -3.29 0.40 -0.54
C HIS A 162 -3.74 -0.35 0.70
N THR A 163 -5.05 -0.55 0.81
CA THR A 163 -5.65 -1.26 1.95
C THR A 163 -5.60 -2.77 1.78
N ASP A 164 -5.29 -3.23 0.58
CA ASP A 164 -5.23 -4.62 0.18
C ASP A 164 -3.81 -5.02 -0.28
N TYR A 165 -3.68 -6.27 -0.72
CA TYR A 165 -2.41 -6.88 -1.11
C TYR A 165 -1.98 -6.46 -2.52
N ASN A 166 -0.69 -6.63 -2.80
CA ASN A 166 -0.18 -6.52 -4.16
C ASN A 166 -0.67 -7.70 -5.01
N TYR A 167 -1.15 -7.40 -6.23
CA TYR A 167 -1.55 -8.41 -7.23
C TYR A 167 -0.53 -8.47 -8.35
N ARG A 168 0.06 -9.65 -8.57
CA ARG A 168 1.03 -9.90 -9.63
C ARG A 168 0.60 -11.08 -10.49
N ASN A 169 0.40 -10.84 -11.79
CA ASN A 169 -0.06 -11.85 -12.75
C ASN A 169 -1.37 -12.57 -12.35
N GLY A 170 -2.25 -11.90 -11.61
CA GLY A 170 -3.50 -12.46 -11.12
C GLY A 170 -3.38 -13.25 -9.80
N GLU A 171 -2.21 -13.29 -9.18
CA GLU A 171 -1.98 -13.91 -7.87
C GLU A 171 -1.58 -12.87 -6.82
N ILE A 172 -1.93 -13.14 -5.55
CA ILE A 172 -1.56 -12.29 -4.41
C ILE A 172 -0.09 -12.50 -4.08
N ASP A 173 0.70 -11.42 -4.06
CA ASP A 173 2.10 -11.45 -3.65
C ASP A 173 2.23 -11.11 -2.16
N TYR A 174 2.24 -12.15 -1.31
CA TYR A 174 2.44 -12.01 0.13
C TYR A 174 3.89 -11.68 0.53
N THR A 175 4.84 -11.72 -0.39
CA THR A 175 6.26 -11.55 -0.06
C THR A 175 6.66 -10.10 0.06
N THR A 176 5.82 -9.19 -0.42
CA THR A 176 6.17 -7.79 -0.65
C THR A 176 5.04 -6.88 -0.16
N GLN A 177 5.23 -6.24 1.00
CA GLN A 177 4.28 -5.27 1.57
C GLN A 177 4.43 -3.86 1.00
N GLY A 178 5.46 -3.60 0.18
CA GLY A 178 5.63 -2.33 -0.51
C GLY A 178 6.51 -2.49 -1.75
N ASN A 179 6.45 -1.55 -2.68
CA ASN A 179 7.44 -1.50 -3.75
C ASN A 179 7.69 -0.09 -4.28
N LEU A 180 8.90 0.13 -4.77
CA LEU A 180 9.23 1.26 -5.62
C LEU A 180 9.02 0.87 -7.09
N GLN A 181 8.10 1.55 -7.76
CA GLN A 181 7.86 1.43 -9.19
C GLN A 181 8.41 2.65 -9.94
N ILE A 182 9.35 2.41 -10.85
CA ILE A 182 9.95 3.43 -11.70
C ILE A 182 9.35 3.29 -13.09
N ILE A 183 8.49 4.23 -13.50
CA ILE A 183 7.85 4.24 -14.83
C ILE A 183 8.23 5.53 -15.56
N ASP A 184 9.24 5.46 -16.43
CA ASP A 184 9.75 6.57 -17.25
C ASP A 184 9.92 7.90 -16.49
N LYS A 185 8.85 8.71 -16.43
CA LYS A 185 8.82 10.06 -15.87
C LYS A 185 8.26 10.13 -14.44
N GLN A 186 7.69 9.04 -13.93
CA GLN A 186 7.04 9.02 -12.63
C GLN A 186 7.53 7.83 -11.80
N ASN A 187 8.02 8.14 -10.62
CA ASN A 187 8.35 7.16 -9.60
C ASN A 187 7.15 7.07 -8.64
N LEU A 188 6.82 5.87 -8.20
CA LEU A 188 5.73 5.60 -7.29
C LEU A 188 6.20 4.66 -6.19
N ILE A 189 5.94 5.01 -4.94
CA ILE A 189 6.10 4.12 -3.79
C ILE A 189 4.72 3.57 -3.46
N ASN A 190 4.56 2.26 -3.54
CA ASN A 190 3.35 1.59 -3.10
C ASN A 190 3.59 0.98 -1.72
N VAL A 191 2.65 1.16 -0.80
CA VAL A 191 2.62 0.49 0.50
C VAL A 191 1.28 -0.22 0.62
N TYR A 192 1.30 -1.53 0.72
CA TYR A 192 0.14 -2.43 0.74
C TYR A 192 -0.26 -2.80 2.16
N CYS A 193 -1.51 -3.25 2.33
CA CYS A 193 -2.05 -3.72 3.62
C CYS A 193 -1.86 -2.69 4.75
N CYS A 194 -1.93 -1.40 4.43
CA CYS A 194 -1.45 -0.34 5.32
C CYS A 194 -2.31 -0.18 6.59
N MET A 195 -3.48 -0.80 6.64
CA MET A 195 -4.41 -0.77 7.77
C MET A 195 -4.27 -1.97 8.73
N ASP A 196 -3.48 -2.98 8.40
CA ASP A 196 -3.41 -4.22 9.19
C ASP A 196 -2.57 -4.05 10.46
N ASN A 197 -1.37 -3.45 10.33
CA ASN A 197 -0.44 -3.27 11.45
C ASN A 197 0.38 -1.99 11.28
N VAL A 198 0.17 -1.02 12.18
CA VAL A 198 0.80 0.30 12.15
C VAL A 198 2.33 0.24 12.14
N GLU A 199 2.92 -0.63 12.96
CA GLU A 199 4.39 -0.70 13.08
C GLU A 199 5.03 -1.38 11.87
N GLU A 200 4.38 -2.41 11.32
CA GLU A 200 4.83 -3.04 10.08
C GLU A 200 4.67 -2.11 8.88
N THR A 201 3.58 -1.34 8.82
CA THR A 201 3.38 -0.30 7.80
C THR A 201 4.46 0.77 7.91
N LYS A 202 4.77 1.26 9.12
CA LYS A 202 5.86 2.24 9.34
C LYS A 202 7.21 1.67 8.90
N ARG A 203 7.50 0.41 9.20
CA ARG A 203 8.72 -0.28 8.74
C ARG A 203 8.78 -0.36 7.21
N THR A 204 7.68 -0.74 6.56
CA THR A 204 7.56 -0.78 5.11
C THR A 204 7.74 0.61 4.48
N ILE A 205 7.17 1.65 5.09
CA ILE A 205 7.40 3.04 4.66
C ILE A 205 8.90 3.37 4.70
N ARG A 206 9.60 3.04 5.80
CA ARG A 206 11.05 3.29 5.88
C ARG A 206 11.80 2.55 4.77
N HIS A 207 11.45 1.28 4.54
CA HIS A 207 12.06 0.44 3.52
C HIS A 207 11.92 1.05 2.11
N GLU A 208 10.70 1.37 1.70
CA GLU A 208 10.45 1.90 0.35
C GLU A 208 10.94 3.34 0.17
N VAL A 209 10.90 4.16 1.23
CA VAL A 209 11.47 5.51 1.18
C VAL A 209 12.99 5.42 1.00
N LEU A 210 13.69 4.49 1.65
CA LEU A 210 15.13 4.30 1.44
C LEU A 210 15.45 3.91 0.00
N HIS A 211 14.67 2.99 -0.60
CA HIS A 211 14.78 2.66 -2.03
C HIS A 211 14.67 3.92 -2.91
N TYR A 212 13.64 4.73 -2.66
CA TYR A 212 13.42 5.97 -3.39
C TYR A 212 14.55 6.97 -3.22
N MET A 213 15.04 7.19 -2.00
CA MET A 213 16.10 8.14 -1.71
C MET A 213 17.42 7.74 -2.39
N LEU A 214 17.79 6.45 -2.32
CA LEU A 214 18.97 5.90 -2.99
C LEU A 214 18.85 6.02 -4.51
N TYR A 215 17.69 5.68 -5.07
CA TYR A 215 17.44 5.80 -6.51
C TYR A 215 17.62 7.25 -6.99
N ILE A 216 17.03 8.23 -6.29
CA ILE A 216 17.15 9.65 -6.64
C ILE A 216 18.60 10.14 -6.49
N ALA A 217 19.36 9.61 -5.52
CA ALA A 217 20.78 9.90 -5.34
C ALA A 217 21.69 9.21 -6.38
N GLY A 218 21.15 8.37 -7.27
CA GLY A 218 21.93 7.63 -8.26
C GLY A 218 22.73 6.47 -7.67
N MET A 219 22.35 5.99 -6.48
CA MET A 219 22.97 4.88 -5.77
C MET A 219 22.23 3.58 -6.08
N LYS A 220 22.89 2.44 -5.83
CA LYS A 220 22.30 1.10 -5.70
C LYS A 220 21.16 1.13 -4.69
N TYR A 221 20.05 0.48 -5.02
CA TYR A 221 18.75 0.62 -4.34
C TYR A 221 17.92 -0.66 -4.45
N LYS A 222 18.52 -1.83 -4.65
CA LYS A 222 17.79 -3.10 -4.66
C LYS A 222 17.83 -3.73 -3.29
N ASP A 223 16.84 -4.57 -3.00
CA ASP A 223 16.77 -5.34 -1.75
C ASP A 223 18.00 -6.21 -1.48
N ASP A 224 18.79 -6.53 -2.50
CA ASP A 224 19.99 -7.35 -2.41
C ASP A 224 21.30 -6.54 -2.57
N ASP A 225 21.23 -5.20 -2.50
CA ASP A 225 22.40 -4.32 -2.55
C ASP A 225 22.93 -4.02 -1.13
N ALA A 226 24.26 -4.06 -0.95
CA ALA A 226 24.93 -3.86 0.34
C ALA A 226 24.62 -2.50 0.99
N ILE A 227 24.60 -1.44 0.19
CA ILE A 227 24.31 -0.09 0.68
C ILE A 227 22.88 0.03 1.20
N PHE A 228 21.94 -0.66 0.56
CA PHE A 228 20.55 -0.68 0.99
C PHE A 228 20.40 -1.40 2.32
N HIS A 229 21.02 -2.58 2.46
CA HIS A 229 21.06 -3.33 3.73
C HIS A 229 21.64 -2.52 4.88
N TYR A 230 22.71 -1.75 4.61
CA TYR A 230 23.30 -0.85 5.58
C TYR A 230 22.29 0.18 6.10
N PHE A 231 21.60 0.90 5.21
CA PHE A 231 20.57 1.86 5.62
C PHE A 231 19.36 1.19 6.27
N CYS A 232 18.97 0.00 5.83
CA CYS A 232 17.90 -0.76 6.48
C CYS A 232 18.24 -1.14 7.92
N GLY A 233 19.50 -1.52 8.20
CA GLY A 233 19.96 -1.81 9.55
C GLY A 233 20.04 -0.56 10.43
N GLU A 234 20.48 0.56 9.85
CA GLU A 234 20.59 1.83 10.57
C GLU A 234 19.23 2.42 10.99
N PHE A 235 18.23 2.30 10.12
CA PHE A 235 16.91 2.90 10.32
C PHE A 235 15.81 1.89 10.66
N ASP A 236 16.18 0.67 11.07
CA ASP A 236 15.24 -0.41 11.41
C ASP A 236 14.15 -0.60 10.32
N ALA A 237 14.56 -0.57 9.06
CA ALA A 237 13.66 -0.69 7.91
C ALA A 237 13.51 -2.14 7.43
N HIS A 238 14.45 -3.03 7.83
CA HIS A 238 14.52 -4.45 7.50
C HIS A 238 14.61 -4.74 5.98
N ALA A 239 15.71 -5.35 5.53
CA ALA A 239 15.83 -5.80 4.15
C ALA A 239 15.13 -7.15 3.95
N TYR A 240 14.32 -7.28 2.89
CA TYR A 240 13.52 -8.48 2.65
C TYR A 240 14.25 -9.59 1.91
N LYS A 241 15.36 -9.29 1.23
CA LYS A 241 16.16 -10.27 0.48
C LYS A 241 17.53 -10.42 1.09
N ASP A 242 18.03 -11.66 1.12
CA ASP A 242 19.41 -11.95 1.50
C ASP A 242 20.38 -11.35 0.48
N LEU A 243 21.55 -10.89 0.96
CA LEU A 243 22.65 -10.45 0.11
C LEU A 243 23.24 -11.64 -0.66
N LYS A 244 23.59 -11.40 -1.92
CA LYS A 244 24.41 -12.35 -2.70
C LYS A 244 25.86 -12.28 -2.26
N SER A 245 26.65 -13.31 -2.55
CA SER A 245 28.06 -13.40 -2.13
C SER A 245 28.86 -12.10 -2.33
N ASP A 246 28.83 -11.52 -3.52
CA ASP A 246 29.62 -10.31 -3.81
C ASP A 246 29.14 -9.08 -3.03
N GLU A 247 27.82 -8.93 -2.84
CA GLU A 247 27.22 -7.83 -2.07
C GLU A 247 27.38 -8.07 -0.55
N GLN A 248 27.39 -9.32 -0.09
CA GLN A 248 27.71 -9.67 1.29
C GLN A 248 29.17 -9.30 1.61
N ASP A 249 30.10 -9.63 0.72
CA ASP A 249 31.52 -9.25 0.89
C ASP A 249 31.71 -7.73 0.91
N LEU A 250 30.92 -6.99 0.11
CA LEU A 250 30.92 -5.52 0.13
C LEU A 250 30.32 -4.97 1.44
N TYR A 251 29.22 -5.56 1.92
CA TYR A 251 28.59 -5.18 3.18
C TYR A 251 29.50 -5.42 4.38
N ASP A 252 30.19 -6.56 4.41
CA ASP A 252 31.15 -6.89 5.47
C ASP A 252 32.35 -5.94 5.44
N GLN A 253 32.84 -5.58 4.25
CA GLN A 253 33.90 -4.57 4.11
C GLN A 253 33.44 -3.19 4.58
N LEU A 254 32.22 -2.79 4.23
CA LEU A 254 31.61 -1.53 4.65
C LEU A 254 31.54 -1.44 6.17
N THR A 255 30.87 -2.42 6.81
CA THR A 255 30.65 -2.43 8.26
C THR A 255 31.96 -2.42 9.05
N ASN A 256 32.94 -3.21 8.61
CA ASN A 256 34.27 -3.23 9.20
C ASN A 256 35.00 -1.88 9.06
N ALA A 257 34.96 -1.26 7.88
CA ALA A 257 35.61 0.01 7.64
C ALA A 257 35.00 1.15 8.47
N LEU A 258 33.67 1.19 8.57
CA LEU A 258 32.97 2.18 9.41
C LEU A 258 33.31 2.00 10.90
N SER A 259 33.30 0.77 11.41
CA SER A 259 33.67 0.47 12.81
C SER A 259 35.12 0.88 13.11
N MET A 260 36.06 0.60 12.20
CA MET A 260 37.44 1.02 12.37
C MET A 260 37.61 2.54 12.31
N MET A 261 36.89 3.21 11.40
CA MET A 261 36.94 4.66 11.29
C MET A 261 36.45 5.33 12.58
N GLU A 262 35.37 4.83 13.17
CA GLU A 262 34.84 5.33 14.43
C GLU A 262 35.86 5.18 15.58
N LYS A 263 36.53 4.02 15.69
CA LYS A 263 37.61 3.81 16.68
C LYS A 263 38.75 4.80 16.48
N ILE A 264 39.22 4.97 15.25
CA ILE A 264 40.32 5.91 14.95
C ILE A 264 39.90 7.36 15.25
N PHE A 265 38.67 7.73 14.95
CA PHE A 265 38.14 9.06 15.25
C PHE A 265 38.18 9.36 16.75
N GLN A 266 37.72 8.41 17.57
CA GLN A 266 37.74 8.50 19.04
C GLN A 266 39.16 8.53 19.62
N GLU A 267 40.10 7.79 19.02
CA GLU A 267 41.48 7.66 19.54
C GLU A 267 42.44 8.76 19.06
N LYS A 268 42.25 9.28 17.84
CA LYS A 268 43.25 10.13 17.15
C LYS A 268 42.87 11.59 16.97
N ASN A 269 41.79 12.05 17.59
CA ASN A 269 41.39 13.47 17.60
C ASN A 269 41.29 14.05 16.16
N ILE A 270 40.78 13.25 15.22
CA ILE A 270 40.55 13.67 13.83
C ILE A 270 39.42 14.73 13.84
N SER A 271 39.47 15.72 12.94
CA SER A 271 38.38 16.69 12.83
C SER A 271 37.08 16.01 12.37
N GLU A 272 35.96 16.45 12.91
CA GLU A 272 34.63 15.95 12.56
C GLU A 272 34.36 16.06 11.04
N GLU A 273 34.78 17.16 10.41
CA GLU A 273 34.69 17.36 8.96
C GLU A 273 35.40 16.25 8.15
N LYS A 274 36.59 15.83 8.61
CA LYS A 274 37.37 14.79 7.93
C LYS A 274 36.78 13.40 8.16
N TYR A 275 36.23 13.15 9.35
CA TYR A 275 35.48 11.94 9.63
C TYR A 275 34.26 11.83 8.70
N THR A 276 33.42 12.87 8.67
CA THR A 276 32.21 12.91 7.83
C THR A 276 32.56 12.75 6.35
N SER A 277 33.59 13.42 5.85
CA SER A 277 34.00 13.30 4.44
C SER A 277 34.43 11.88 4.08
N ASN A 278 35.24 11.23 4.94
CA ASN A 278 35.68 9.85 4.72
C ASN A 278 34.51 8.85 4.83
N TYR A 279 33.62 9.07 5.79
CA TYR A 279 32.42 8.26 5.99
C TYR A 279 31.56 8.23 4.73
N ILE A 280 31.27 9.42 4.19
CA ILE A 280 30.48 9.59 2.98
C ILE A 280 31.19 9.00 1.76
N ALA A 281 32.51 9.17 1.63
CA ALA A 281 33.28 8.57 0.54
C ALA A 281 33.17 7.04 0.53
N ILE A 282 33.22 6.40 1.70
CA ILE A 282 33.02 4.94 1.81
C ILE A 282 31.60 4.54 1.39
N LEU A 283 30.56 5.26 1.84
CA LEU A 283 29.19 4.98 1.42
C LEU A 283 29.01 5.12 -0.10
N ILE A 284 29.62 6.15 -0.71
CA ILE A 284 29.60 6.35 -2.17
C ILE A 284 30.29 5.19 -2.89
N ALA A 285 31.44 4.71 -2.38
CA ALA A 285 32.17 3.62 -3.02
C ALA A 285 31.38 2.30 -3.07
N VAL A 286 30.58 2.02 -2.03
CA VAL A 286 29.73 0.81 -1.99
C VAL A 286 28.44 1.02 -2.79
N GLY A 287 27.89 2.23 -2.75
CA GLY A 287 26.58 2.53 -3.29
C GLY A 287 26.55 2.99 -4.75
N CYS A 288 27.59 3.61 -5.29
CA CYS A 288 27.57 4.14 -6.65
C CYS A 288 28.21 3.17 -7.67
N PRO A 289 27.85 3.28 -8.96
CA PRO A 289 28.65 2.71 -10.05
C PRO A 289 30.08 3.26 -10.01
N GLU A 290 31.04 2.52 -10.58
CA GLU A 290 32.48 2.82 -10.56
C GLU A 290 32.86 4.11 -11.33
N ASP A 291 32.52 5.28 -10.79
CA ASP A 291 32.80 6.57 -11.44
C ASP A 291 33.00 7.71 -10.42
N GLY A 292 34.00 8.56 -10.67
CA GLY A 292 34.28 9.79 -9.92
C GLY A 292 35.31 9.69 -8.79
N GLU A 293 35.87 10.84 -8.41
CA GLU A 293 36.92 11.00 -7.39
C GLU A 293 36.47 10.49 -6.00
N ALA A 294 35.20 10.69 -5.64
CA ALA A 294 34.65 10.22 -4.37
C ALA A 294 34.59 8.69 -4.29
N TYR A 295 34.29 8.01 -5.40
CA TYR A 295 34.32 6.56 -5.50
C TYR A 295 35.76 6.03 -5.33
N GLU A 296 36.73 6.60 -6.06
CA GLU A 296 38.13 6.20 -5.98
C GLU A 296 38.69 6.35 -4.56
N ASN A 297 38.43 7.50 -3.92
CA ASN A 297 38.83 7.78 -2.54
C ASN A 297 38.18 6.78 -1.55
N GLY A 298 36.89 6.50 -1.70
CA GLY A 298 36.19 5.54 -0.86
C GLY A 298 36.72 4.11 -1.02
N MET A 299 37.04 3.69 -2.25
CA MET A 299 37.65 2.39 -2.53
C MET A 299 39.06 2.27 -1.95
N GLU A 300 39.85 3.34 -1.96
CA GLU A 300 41.16 3.36 -1.30
C GLU A 300 41.00 3.21 0.22
N LEU A 301 40.05 3.93 0.83
CA LEU A 301 39.74 3.82 2.25
C LEU A 301 39.29 2.40 2.62
N LEU A 302 38.37 1.80 1.86
CA LEU A 302 37.92 0.41 2.07
C LEU A 302 39.09 -0.57 2.06
N LYS A 303 40.01 -0.45 1.07
CA LYS A 303 41.23 -1.28 1.00
C LYS A 303 42.15 -1.07 2.20
N LEU A 304 42.36 0.18 2.61
CA LEU A 304 43.21 0.52 3.76
C LEU A 304 42.67 -0.08 5.07
N PHE A 305 41.35 -0.04 5.27
CA PHE A 305 40.72 -0.61 6.45
C PHE A 305 40.70 -2.14 6.43
N LYS A 306 40.51 -2.76 5.26
CA LYS A 306 40.65 -4.21 5.09
C LYS A 306 42.04 -4.70 5.52
N ILE A 307 43.10 -4.08 5.02
CA ILE A 307 44.49 -4.45 5.37
C ILE A 307 44.73 -4.32 6.88
N LYS A 308 44.22 -3.27 7.52
CA LYS A 308 44.37 -3.08 8.97
C LYS A 308 43.61 -4.13 9.79
N SER A 309 42.47 -4.61 9.30
CA SER A 309 41.70 -5.67 9.97
C SER A 309 42.40 -7.03 9.93
N GLU A 310 43.20 -7.30 8.90
CA GLU A 310 43.96 -8.54 8.76
C GLU A 310 45.25 -8.56 9.62
N ILE A 311 45.71 -7.39 10.09
CA ILE A 311 46.96 -7.23 10.85
C ILE A 311 46.69 -7.10 12.38
N ALA A 312 45.47 -6.75 12.77
CA ALA A 312 45.04 -6.55 14.17
C ALA A 312 44.59 -7.86 14.83
#